data_AF-A0A3C1XEL3-F1
#
_entry.id   AF-A0A3C1XEL3-F1
#
_cell.length_a   1.000
_cell.length_b   1.000
_cell.length_c   1.000
_cell.angle_alpha   90.00
_cell.angle_beta   90.00
_cell.angle_gamma   90.00
#
_symmetry.space_group_name_H-M   'P 1'
#
loop_
_entity.id
_entity.type
_entity.pdbx_description
1 polymer ?
#
loop_
_entity_poly.entity_id
_entity_poly.type
_entity_poly.pdbx_seq_one_letter_code
_entity_poly.pdbx_strand_id
1 'polypeptide(L)'
;MLEKNLPILKRKMPYILFCTFFGLLFLNMLFAPVKAQAAQVEKLSTRIEVSNNGTPVINTSFSALNVEVAMQQIKKGEFSQSFLEGGAWKTFLQSAPKWMKVQGDEVLFDNGLKFGPGIILNDADARKIMNSILVSNGKAIIEQLNLETSDVPESPVAFYQPGKFTNKFTNQKGIAETTLSAGLTAVLDAQLNYVKLIDVQNNNQTFSIDLENTSPDLKFNLQSVTPEEKTTFGQYVVSLDQSLEYHLIINRNLLHTTDSVTLSLPANSQLVVDSIESSNPEVKITPNLLAFDENTASGPSPVVAATVGFSEGLNQDVVVIVKTHMNKALISAANPLELNLSLQATTTQNGNGIQLATTPDLVTSGINFAMIDGEKLSLASGAEYVLGRERGEVKEIYSPDGSWREVQDLDSNLSSIAEVIKGGQRYTIASGSGAIPLATTRFNFDLDKNRAINRSLIQIYGLSKGEKYFLYQIKAAQNYTENNKIHYFDVDYSTRISKNGTSISESTVSKSNTALPTLNGSIPDFAAGENEYHPLLISDAPVRKIDVLKKIVISVVAFILIGAVSVFAVIKYL
;
A
#
# COMPACT_ATOMS: atom_id res chain seq x y z
N MET A 1 -102.62 39.31 6.13
CA MET A 1 -101.66 38.18 6.06
C MET A 1 -100.30 38.72 6.47
N LEU A 2 -99.70 38.11 7.50
CA LEU A 2 -98.37 38.35 8.12
C LEU A 2 -98.09 39.79 8.64
N GLU A 3 -98.20 40.05 9.95
CA GLU A 3 -97.25 39.78 11.06
C GLU A 3 -95.87 40.48 10.98
N LYS A 4 -95.76 41.52 11.82
CA LYS A 4 -94.74 41.70 12.90
C LYS A 4 -93.25 41.60 12.56
N ASN A 5 -92.54 42.73 12.70
CA ASN A 5 -91.54 43.01 13.78
C ASN A 5 -90.41 43.94 13.31
N LEU A 6 -90.35 45.16 13.87
CA LEU A 6 -89.08 45.72 14.39
C LEU A 6 -88.63 44.85 15.59
N PRO A 7 -87.36 44.81 16.08
CA PRO A 7 -86.30 45.83 15.99
C PRO A 7 -84.84 45.25 15.94
N ILE A 8 -83.85 46.09 16.30
CA ILE A 8 -82.51 45.76 16.86
C ILE A 8 -81.32 45.93 15.90
N LEU A 9 -81.03 47.20 15.57
CA LEU A 9 -79.71 47.66 15.16
C LEU A 9 -78.90 48.12 16.39
N LYS A 10 -78.64 47.22 17.34
CA LYS A 10 -77.66 47.42 18.43
C LYS A 10 -77.15 46.05 18.89
N ARG A 11 -76.15 45.47 18.20
CA ARG A 11 -75.20 44.48 18.79
C ARG A 11 -74.10 43.91 17.88
N LYS A 12 -73.93 44.33 16.62
CA LYS A 12 -72.95 43.68 15.71
C LYS A 12 -71.73 44.49 15.30
N MET A 13 -71.62 45.75 15.72
CA MET A 13 -70.45 46.58 15.42
C MET A 13 -69.22 46.28 16.30
N PRO A 14 -69.32 45.93 17.61
CA PRO A 14 -68.12 45.62 18.40
C PRO A 14 -67.54 44.24 18.06
N TYR A 15 -68.33 43.27 17.58
CA TYR A 15 -67.84 41.94 17.22
C TYR A 15 -67.03 41.92 15.93
N ILE A 16 -67.43 42.70 14.93
CA ILE A 16 -66.70 42.76 13.65
C ILE A 16 -65.36 43.47 13.85
N LEU A 17 -65.32 44.56 14.64
CA LEU A 17 -64.09 45.25 15.01
C LEU A 17 -63.16 44.37 15.87
N PHE A 18 -63.70 43.60 16.82
CA PHE A 18 -62.93 42.68 17.65
C PHE A 18 -62.35 41.51 16.83
N CYS A 19 -63.12 40.95 15.90
CA CYS A 19 -62.65 39.88 15.00
C CYS A 19 -61.59 40.38 14.00
N THR A 20 -61.71 41.61 13.48
CA THR A 20 -60.65 42.18 12.63
C THR A 20 -59.39 42.51 13.42
N PHE A 21 -59.51 42.97 14.67
CA PHE A 21 -58.35 43.27 15.52
C PHE A 21 -57.63 41.99 15.97
N PHE A 22 -58.37 40.94 16.34
CA PHE A 22 -57.78 39.62 16.66
C PHE A 22 -57.20 38.92 15.43
N GLY A 23 -57.84 39.06 14.25
CA GLY A 23 -57.31 38.55 12.98
C GLY A 23 -56.02 39.22 12.53
N LEU A 24 -55.89 40.54 12.73
CA LEU A 24 -54.65 41.29 12.46
C LEU A 24 -53.54 41.03 13.49
N LEU A 25 -53.89 40.73 14.74
CA LEU A 25 -52.93 40.31 15.77
C LEU A 25 -52.42 38.87 15.52
N PHE A 26 -53.29 37.96 15.08
CA PHE A 26 -52.88 36.59 14.72
C PHE A 26 -52.07 36.54 13.42
N LEU A 27 -52.37 37.38 12.42
CA LEU A 27 -51.55 37.44 11.21
C LEU A 27 -50.14 38.01 11.49
N ASN A 28 -49.98 38.96 12.41
CA ASN A 28 -48.65 39.46 12.77
C ASN A 28 -47.83 38.49 13.63
N MET A 29 -48.46 37.55 14.36
CA MET A 29 -47.73 36.46 15.02
C MET A 29 -47.36 35.31 14.08
N LEU A 30 -48.09 35.10 12.99
CA LEU A 30 -47.79 34.07 11.98
C LEU A 30 -46.70 34.48 10.97
N PHE A 31 -46.36 35.78 10.90
CA PHE A 31 -45.37 36.31 9.95
C PHE A 31 -44.31 37.20 10.61
N ALA A 32 -44.06 37.07 11.92
CA ALA A 32 -42.75 37.43 12.42
C ALA A 32 -41.79 36.35 11.87
N PRO A 33 -40.85 36.67 10.95
CA PRO A 33 -39.76 35.75 10.70
C PRO A 33 -39.02 35.68 12.02
N VAL A 34 -39.28 34.62 12.79
CA VAL A 34 -38.33 34.14 13.77
C VAL A 34 -37.11 33.83 12.94
N LYS A 35 -36.22 34.82 12.79
CA LYS A 35 -34.83 34.57 12.49
C LYS A 35 -34.29 33.83 13.71
N ALA A 36 -34.66 32.56 13.82
CA ALA A 36 -33.79 31.58 14.40
C ALA A 36 -32.59 31.59 13.45
N GLN A 37 -31.66 32.50 13.73
CA GLN A 37 -30.31 32.40 13.26
C GLN A 37 -29.76 31.18 13.99
N ALA A 38 -30.16 29.98 13.53
CA ALA A 38 -29.37 28.79 13.75
C ALA A 38 -27.99 29.21 13.24
N ALA A 39 -27.03 29.35 14.16
CA ALA A 39 -25.67 29.65 13.80
C ALA A 39 -25.31 28.64 12.72
N GLN A 40 -25.13 29.12 11.49
CA GLN A 40 -24.85 28.25 10.36
C GLN A 40 -23.48 27.67 10.68
N VAL A 41 -23.46 26.42 11.19
CA VAL A 41 -22.23 25.78 11.66
C VAL A 41 -21.24 25.84 10.51
N GLU A 42 -20.12 26.53 10.73
CA GLU A 42 -19.13 26.76 9.69
C GLU A 42 -18.66 25.42 9.15
N LYS A 43 -18.90 25.22 7.85
CA LYS A 43 -18.49 24.00 7.14
C LYS A 43 -17.08 24.20 6.61
N LEU A 44 -16.17 23.38 7.11
CA LEU A 44 -14.77 23.38 6.75
C LEU A 44 -14.53 22.33 5.66
N SER A 45 -13.92 22.75 4.56
CA SER A 45 -13.42 21.84 3.53
C SER A 45 -12.36 20.94 4.12
N THR A 46 -12.54 19.63 4.00
CA THR A 46 -11.67 18.62 4.59
C THR A 46 -11.31 17.58 3.55
N ARG A 47 -10.02 17.24 3.48
CA ARG A 47 -9.47 16.23 2.58
C ARG A 47 -8.86 15.09 3.37
N ILE A 48 -9.04 13.88 2.88
CA ILE A 48 -8.29 12.69 3.33
C ILE A 48 -7.42 12.18 2.19
N GLU A 49 -6.23 11.71 2.53
CA GLU A 49 -5.31 11.00 1.65
C GLU A 49 -5.10 9.61 2.24
N VAL A 50 -5.68 8.59 1.60
CA VAL A 50 -5.72 7.23 2.12
C VAL A 50 -4.74 6.35 1.37
N SER A 51 -3.84 5.71 2.12
CA SER A 51 -2.88 4.72 1.63
C SER A 51 -3.01 3.41 2.39
N ASN A 52 -2.45 2.36 1.81
CA ASN A 52 -2.15 1.10 2.45
C ASN A 52 -0.64 0.90 2.26
N ASN A 53 0.11 1.10 3.34
CA ASN A 53 1.58 1.08 3.36
C ASN A 53 2.24 1.92 2.26
N GLY A 54 1.76 3.16 2.11
CA GLY A 54 2.20 4.10 1.07
C GLY A 54 1.57 3.92 -0.32
N THR A 55 0.99 2.76 -0.63
CA THR A 55 0.22 2.56 -1.88
C THR A 55 -1.15 3.24 -1.79
N PRO A 56 -1.52 4.13 -2.72
CA PRO A 56 -2.82 4.81 -2.66
C PRO A 56 -4.02 3.85 -2.69
N VAL A 57 -4.98 4.05 -1.80
CA VAL A 57 -6.24 3.27 -1.76
C VAL A 57 -7.24 3.92 -2.71
N ILE A 58 -7.49 3.30 -3.86
CA ILE A 58 -8.26 3.87 -4.97
C ILE A 58 -9.67 3.31 -5.05
N ASN A 59 -10.62 4.11 -5.56
CA ASN A 59 -12.01 3.69 -5.77
C ASN A 59 -12.71 3.14 -4.51
N THR A 60 -12.27 3.57 -3.32
CA THR A 60 -12.82 3.14 -2.02
C THR A 60 -13.63 4.26 -1.39
N SER A 61 -14.78 3.90 -0.83
CA SER A 61 -15.69 4.83 -0.16
C SER A 61 -15.31 5.01 1.30
N PHE A 62 -15.37 6.26 1.76
CA PHE A 62 -15.22 6.62 3.17
C PHE A 62 -16.34 7.57 3.60
N SER A 63 -16.65 7.56 4.89
CA SER A 63 -17.60 8.49 5.49
C SER A 63 -17.02 9.14 6.76
N ALA A 64 -17.55 10.28 7.14
CA ALA A 64 -17.22 11.00 8.36
C ALA A 64 -18.40 10.99 9.32
N LEU A 65 -18.14 10.69 10.58
CA LEU A 65 -19.07 10.81 11.70
C LEU A 65 -18.47 11.82 12.67
N ASN A 66 -19.08 12.99 12.86
CA ASN A 66 -18.63 13.92 13.89
C ASN A 66 -19.00 13.36 15.28
N VAL A 67 -18.01 13.32 16.17
CA VAL A 67 -18.11 12.71 17.51
C VAL A 67 -17.83 13.72 18.62
N GLU A 68 -17.74 15.01 18.30
CA GLU A 68 -17.38 16.05 19.26
C GLU A 68 -18.40 16.17 20.39
N VAL A 69 -19.69 16.12 20.06
CA VAL A 69 -20.77 16.23 21.07
C VAL A 69 -20.74 15.05 22.03
N ALA A 70 -20.66 13.82 21.52
CA ALA A 70 -20.50 12.62 22.34
C ALA A 70 -19.22 12.68 23.19
N MET A 71 -18.11 13.17 22.63
CA MET A 71 -16.84 13.35 23.35
C MET A 71 -17.00 14.30 24.55
N GLN A 72 -17.71 15.42 24.39
CA GLN A 72 -17.96 16.36 25.49
C GLN A 72 -18.86 15.76 26.58
N GLN A 73 -19.82 14.90 26.23
CA GLN A 73 -20.63 14.18 27.23
C GLN A 73 -19.81 13.14 27.98
N ILE A 74 -19.01 12.34 27.26
CA ILE A 74 -18.07 11.38 27.85
C ILE A 74 -17.13 12.08 28.84
N LYS A 75 -16.60 13.26 28.46
CA LYS A 75 -15.71 14.05 29.30
C LYS A 75 -16.36 14.48 30.62
N LYS A 76 -17.64 14.88 30.58
CA LYS A 76 -18.38 15.34 31.76
C LYS A 76 -18.94 14.20 32.62
N GLY A 77 -19.17 13.03 32.04
CA GLY A 77 -19.81 11.91 32.71
C GLY A 77 -21.30 12.15 33.01
N GLU A 78 -21.92 13.15 32.36
CA GLU A 78 -23.32 13.52 32.55
C GLU A 78 -24.18 12.82 31.50
N PHE A 79 -24.84 11.72 31.87
CA PHE A 79 -25.70 10.95 30.97
C PHE A 79 -27.16 11.04 31.40
N SER A 80 -28.07 11.20 30.44
CA SER A 80 -29.51 11.17 30.73
C SER A 80 -29.99 9.78 31.16
N GLN A 81 -31.07 9.73 31.95
CA GLN A 81 -31.68 8.46 32.31
C GLN A 81 -32.17 7.69 31.07
N SER A 82 -32.66 8.40 30.05
CA SER A 82 -33.06 7.82 28.76
C SER A 82 -31.91 7.14 28.02
N PHE A 83 -30.68 7.64 28.19
CA PHE A 83 -29.49 7.01 27.63
C PHE A 83 -29.12 5.74 28.37
N LEU A 84 -28.99 5.82 29.69
CA LEU A 84 -28.61 4.70 30.55
C LEU A 84 -29.64 3.56 30.49
N GLU A 85 -30.92 3.88 30.29
CA GLU A 85 -31.96 2.85 30.09
C GLU A 85 -32.07 2.37 28.63
N GLY A 86 -31.40 3.06 27.71
CA GLY A 86 -31.46 2.85 26.27
C GLY A 86 -30.85 1.52 25.82
N GLY A 87 -31.30 1.06 24.65
CA GLY A 87 -30.84 -0.19 24.06
C GLY A 87 -29.34 -0.18 23.72
N ALA A 88 -28.82 0.93 23.16
CA ALA A 88 -27.42 1.00 22.74
C ALA A 88 -26.45 0.89 23.94
N TRP A 89 -26.75 1.59 25.04
CA TRP A 89 -25.98 1.49 26.29
C TRP A 89 -25.95 0.05 26.83
N LYS A 90 -27.13 -0.56 26.99
CA LYS A 90 -27.25 -1.94 27.50
C LYS A 90 -26.55 -2.95 26.61
N THR A 91 -26.70 -2.83 25.29
CA THR A 91 -26.04 -3.72 24.33
C THR A 91 -24.52 -3.56 24.35
N PHE A 92 -24.01 -2.33 24.49
CA PHE A 92 -22.58 -2.08 24.60
C PHE A 92 -21.99 -2.72 25.86
N LEU A 93 -22.64 -2.56 27.02
CA LEU A 93 -22.19 -3.20 28.26
C LEU A 93 -22.23 -4.73 28.16
N GLN A 94 -23.27 -5.30 27.55
CA GLN A 94 -23.39 -6.76 27.37
C GLN A 94 -22.41 -7.34 26.35
N SER A 95 -22.08 -6.56 25.32
CA SER A 95 -21.19 -6.96 24.23
C SER A 95 -19.75 -6.48 24.45
N ALA A 96 -19.45 -5.98 25.65
CA ALA A 96 -18.15 -5.46 26.01
C ALA A 96 -17.09 -6.55 25.80
N PRO A 97 -16.02 -6.27 25.03
CA PRO A 97 -14.95 -7.23 24.83
C PRO A 97 -14.25 -7.52 26.16
N LYS A 98 -13.53 -8.65 26.26
CA LYS A 98 -12.90 -9.12 27.52
C LYS A 98 -12.01 -8.09 28.23
N TRP A 99 -11.54 -7.10 27.50
CA TRP A 99 -10.67 -6.03 27.99
C TRP A 99 -11.40 -4.81 28.54
N MET A 100 -12.73 -4.78 28.45
CA MET A 100 -13.62 -3.84 29.11
C MET A 100 -14.30 -4.56 30.29
N LYS A 101 -13.88 -4.25 31.52
CA LYS A 101 -14.50 -4.81 32.73
C LYS A 101 -15.71 -3.98 33.10
N VAL A 102 -16.89 -4.53 32.90
CA VAL A 102 -18.15 -3.88 33.28
C VAL A 102 -18.46 -4.13 34.76
N GLN A 103 -18.71 -3.06 35.51
CA GLN A 103 -19.08 -3.06 36.92
C GLN A 103 -20.32 -2.17 37.11
N GLY A 104 -21.51 -2.76 37.01
CA GLY A 104 -22.75 -1.98 36.98
C GLY A 104 -22.83 -1.13 35.71
N ASP A 105 -22.98 0.19 35.88
CA ASP A 105 -22.97 1.19 34.79
C ASP A 105 -21.58 1.80 34.55
N GLU A 106 -20.53 1.24 35.15
CA GLU A 106 -19.15 1.66 34.90
C GLU A 106 -18.40 0.64 34.06
N VAL A 107 -17.56 1.13 33.16
CA VAL A 107 -16.60 0.37 32.37
C VAL A 107 -15.21 0.74 32.82
N LEU A 108 -14.48 -0.25 33.34
CA LEU A 108 -13.06 -0.16 33.64
C LEU A 108 -12.27 -0.75 32.46
N PHE A 109 -11.45 0.07 31.83
CA PHE A 109 -10.49 -0.37 30.82
C PHE A 109 -9.24 -0.90 31.52
N ASP A 110 -8.51 -1.84 30.91
CA ASP A 110 -7.31 -2.39 31.56
C ASP A 110 -6.17 -1.37 31.69
N ASN A 111 -6.19 -0.28 30.92
CA ASN A 111 -5.29 0.86 31.12
C ASN A 111 -5.63 1.72 32.36
N GLY A 112 -6.60 1.28 33.17
CA GLY A 112 -7.03 1.95 34.39
C GLY A 112 -8.03 3.09 34.18
N LEU A 113 -8.32 3.49 32.93
CA LEU A 113 -9.35 4.47 32.65
C LEU A 113 -10.72 3.92 33.01
N LYS A 114 -11.61 4.83 33.40
CA LYS A 114 -12.99 4.52 33.74
C LYS A 114 -13.93 5.34 32.88
N PHE A 115 -15.04 4.72 32.49
CA PHE A 115 -16.12 5.36 31.73
C PHE A 115 -17.47 4.97 32.33
N GLY A 116 -18.34 5.95 32.56
CA GLY A 116 -19.61 5.72 33.22
C GLY A 116 -20.15 7.00 33.86
N PRO A 117 -21.39 6.96 34.40
CA PRO A 117 -22.04 8.14 34.95
C PRO A 117 -21.25 8.73 36.13
N GLY A 118 -21.08 10.05 36.14
CA GLY A 118 -20.36 10.78 37.17
C GLY A 118 -18.83 10.75 37.07
N ILE A 119 -18.26 10.06 36.07
CA ILE A 119 -16.81 10.02 35.86
C ILE A 119 -16.39 11.20 34.99
N ILE A 120 -15.61 12.12 35.58
CA ILE A 120 -15.08 13.31 34.90
C ILE A 120 -13.67 13.03 34.38
N LEU A 121 -13.43 13.37 33.11
CA LEU A 121 -12.18 13.09 32.41
C LEU A 121 -11.52 14.39 31.91
N ASN A 122 -10.20 14.36 31.73
CA ASN A 122 -9.51 15.37 30.93
C ASN A 122 -9.66 15.05 29.43
N ASP A 123 -9.28 15.99 28.56
CA ASP A 123 -9.44 15.83 27.10
C ASP A 123 -8.66 14.63 26.52
N ALA A 124 -7.45 14.37 27.05
CA ALA A 124 -6.64 13.25 26.57
C ALA A 124 -7.29 11.91 26.91
N ASP A 125 -7.80 11.74 28.14
CA ASP A 125 -8.41 10.50 28.59
C ASP A 125 -9.80 10.28 28.01
N ALA A 126 -10.59 11.34 27.83
CA ALA A 126 -11.85 11.25 27.10
C ALA A 126 -11.63 10.83 25.64
N ARG A 127 -10.54 11.29 24.99
CA ARG A 127 -10.24 10.95 23.59
C ARG A 127 -9.82 9.49 23.46
N LYS A 128 -9.06 9.00 24.44
CA LYS A 128 -8.73 7.58 24.60
C LYS A 128 -10.00 6.74 24.74
N ILE A 129 -10.90 7.14 25.63
CA ILE A 129 -12.20 6.44 25.82
C ILE A 129 -13.06 6.47 24.56
N MET A 130 -13.14 7.60 23.85
CA MET A 130 -13.84 7.71 22.57
C MET A 130 -13.31 6.71 21.54
N ASN A 131 -11.98 6.67 21.36
CA ASN A 131 -11.34 5.69 20.48
C ASN A 131 -11.65 4.26 20.92
N SER A 132 -11.68 4.03 22.24
CA SER A 132 -12.00 2.72 22.82
C SER A 132 -13.40 2.24 22.48
N ILE A 133 -14.38 3.12 22.60
CA ILE A 133 -15.78 2.85 22.28
C ILE A 133 -15.92 2.58 20.77
N LEU A 134 -15.26 3.37 19.92
CA LEU A 134 -15.37 3.22 18.46
C LEU A 134 -14.79 1.88 17.97
N VAL A 135 -13.68 1.42 18.54
CA VAL A 135 -13.05 0.15 18.13
C VAL A 135 -13.80 -1.07 18.65
N SER A 136 -14.57 -0.95 19.74
CA SER A 136 -15.40 -2.02 20.27
C SER A 136 -16.81 -2.09 19.68
N ASN A 137 -17.00 -1.54 18.48
CA ASN A 137 -18.30 -1.43 17.80
C ASN A 137 -19.34 -0.60 18.58
N GLY A 138 -18.91 0.28 19.48
CA GLY A 138 -19.77 1.18 20.27
C GLY A 138 -20.32 2.37 19.49
N LYS A 139 -20.36 2.33 18.15
CA LYS A 139 -20.87 3.42 17.30
C LYS A 139 -22.30 3.84 17.69
N ALA A 140 -23.16 2.87 18.03
CA ALA A 140 -24.53 3.15 18.44
C ALA A 140 -24.62 4.01 19.71
N ILE A 141 -23.66 3.89 20.64
CA ILE A 141 -23.56 4.80 21.80
C ILE A 141 -23.24 6.21 21.34
N ILE A 142 -22.29 6.36 20.41
CA ILE A 142 -21.88 7.67 19.91
C ILE A 142 -23.05 8.37 19.21
N GLU A 143 -23.78 7.64 18.38
CA GLU A 143 -25.00 8.13 17.73
C GLU A 143 -26.05 8.56 18.75
N GLN A 144 -26.26 7.79 19.83
CA GLN A 144 -27.23 8.13 20.86
C GLN A 144 -26.82 9.35 21.69
N LEU A 145 -25.55 9.43 22.14
CA LEU A 145 -25.04 10.58 22.88
C LEU A 145 -25.13 11.87 22.05
N ASN A 146 -24.82 11.78 20.75
CA ASN A 146 -24.94 12.92 19.83
C ASN A 146 -26.38 13.47 19.73
N LEU A 147 -27.41 12.66 20.02
CA LEU A 147 -28.82 13.06 19.99
C LEU A 147 -29.32 13.67 21.31
N GLU A 148 -28.53 13.62 22.39
CA GLU A 148 -28.94 14.16 23.71
C GLU A 148 -28.82 15.69 23.82
N THR A 149 -28.29 16.35 22.80
CA THR A 149 -28.18 17.82 22.76
C THR A 149 -28.95 18.39 21.59
N SER A 150 -29.26 19.69 21.66
CA SER A 150 -29.82 20.43 20.53
C SER A 150 -28.86 20.56 19.34
N ASP A 151 -27.55 20.37 19.58
CA ASP A 151 -26.49 20.52 18.60
C ASP A 151 -26.19 19.17 17.92
N VAL A 152 -27.20 18.57 17.29
CA VAL A 152 -27.06 17.26 16.64
C VAL A 152 -26.06 17.36 15.48
N PRO A 153 -24.92 16.63 15.51
CA PRO A 153 -23.94 16.65 14.43
C PRO A 153 -24.45 15.93 13.18
N GLU A 154 -23.93 16.32 12.01
CA GLU A 154 -24.18 15.59 10.76
C GLU A 154 -23.59 14.17 10.82
N SER A 155 -24.37 13.17 10.37
CA SER A 155 -24.02 11.76 10.55
C SER A 155 -24.65 10.84 9.49
N PRO A 156 -23.89 9.88 8.93
CA PRO A 156 -22.52 10.02 8.41
C PRO A 156 -22.49 10.77 7.08
N VAL A 157 -21.47 11.61 6.87
CA VAL A 157 -21.26 12.38 5.62
C VAL A 157 -20.27 11.65 4.72
N ALA A 158 -20.64 11.38 3.47
CA ALA A 158 -19.74 10.73 2.52
C ALA A 158 -18.57 11.64 2.11
N PHE A 159 -17.41 11.04 1.88
CA PHE A 159 -16.32 11.66 1.13
C PHE A 159 -16.51 11.47 -0.36
N TYR A 160 -16.05 12.45 -1.14
CA TYR A 160 -16.20 12.48 -2.59
C TYR A 160 -14.85 12.60 -3.30
N GLN A 161 -14.79 12.12 -4.53
CA GLN A 161 -13.65 12.34 -5.39
C GLN A 161 -13.46 13.87 -5.60
N PRO A 162 -12.22 14.39 -5.54
CA PRO A 162 -11.98 15.81 -5.70
C PRO A 162 -12.60 16.39 -6.98
N GLY A 163 -13.39 17.46 -6.82
CA GLY A 163 -14.12 18.11 -7.92
C GLY A 163 -15.28 17.30 -8.54
N LYS A 164 -15.67 16.14 -7.97
CA LYS A 164 -16.76 15.29 -8.47
C LYS A 164 -17.67 14.80 -7.33
N PHE A 165 -18.60 15.65 -6.89
CA PHE A 165 -19.55 15.40 -5.80
C PHE A 165 -20.52 14.22 -6.03
N THR A 166 -20.58 13.62 -7.22
CA THR A 166 -21.36 12.39 -7.47
C THR A 166 -20.58 11.12 -7.16
N ASN A 167 -19.26 11.20 -7.08
CA ASN A 167 -18.38 10.04 -6.97
C ASN A 167 -17.95 9.89 -5.51
N LYS A 168 -18.55 8.93 -4.79
CA LYS A 168 -18.32 8.73 -3.35
C LYS A 168 -17.09 7.88 -3.01
N PHE A 169 -16.01 8.04 -3.79
CA PHE A 169 -14.82 7.20 -3.68
C PHE A 169 -13.54 8.01 -3.91
N THR A 170 -12.42 7.50 -3.39
CA THR A 170 -11.09 8.08 -3.57
C THR A 170 -10.65 8.10 -5.05
N ASN A 171 -9.85 9.10 -5.42
CA ASN A 171 -9.21 9.15 -6.75
C ASN A 171 -7.98 8.22 -6.85
N GLN A 172 -7.28 8.26 -7.98
CA GLN A 172 -6.06 7.46 -8.25
C GLN A 172 -4.87 7.76 -7.33
N LYS A 173 -4.93 8.86 -6.59
CA LYS A 173 -3.94 9.26 -5.58
C LYS A 173 -4.42 8.94 -4.15
N GLY A 174 -5.54 8.22 -3.99
CA GLY A 174 -6.11 7.91 -2.68
C GLY A 174 -6.81 9.10 -2.03
N ILE A 175 -7.11 10.16 -2.78
CA ILE A 175 -7.64 11.41 -2.22
C ILE A 175 -9.17 11.44 -2.32
N ALA A 176 -9.82 11.83 -1.23
CA ALA A 176 -11.22 12.21 -1.20
C ALA A 176 -11.44 13.48 -0.35
N GLU A 177 -12.49 14.24 -0.63
CA GLU A 177 -12.81 15.50 0.05
C GLU A 177 -14.29 15.60 0.40
N THR A 178 -14.59 16.37 1.44
CA THR A 178 -15.94 16.67 1.89
C THR A 178 -15.95 17.97 2.70
N THR A 179 -17.12 18.39 3.17
CA THR A 179 -17.25 19.56 4.05
C THR A 179 -17.80 19.12 5.39
N LEU A 180 -17.08 19.40 6.48
CA LEU A 180 -17.41 18.94 7.83
C LEU A 180 -17.55 20.11 8.79
N SER A 181 -18.34 19.92 9.84
CA SER A 181 -18.30 20.84 10.99
C SER A 181 -16.96 20.68 11.73
N ALA A 182 -16.49 21.76 12.36
CA ALA A 182 -15.32 21.70 13.23
C ALA A 182 -15.49 20.69 14.39
N GLY A 183 -14.37 20.15 14.87
CA GLY A 183 -14.31 19.23 16.00
C GLY A 183 -13.84 17.81 15.63
N LEU A 184 -13.83 16.95 16.64
CA LEU A 184 -13.40 15.56 16.54
C LEU A 184 -14.34 14.75 15.63
N THR A 185 -13.77 14.06 14.66
CA THR A 185 -14.51 13.29 13.65
C THR A 185 -13.90 11.90 13.47
N ALA A 186 -14.75 10.88 13.47
CA ALA A 186 -14.39 9.51 13.10
C ALA A 186 -14.51 9.33 11.58
N VAL A 187 -13.43 8.87 10.94
CA VAL A 187 -13.44 8.38 9.56
C VAL A 187 -13.84 6.91 9.58
N LEU A 188 -14.77 6.56 8.70
CA LEU A 188 -15.35 5.23 8.57
C LEU A 188 -15.11 4.67 7.17
N ASP A 189 -14.93 3.36 7.05
CA ASP A 189 -14.84 2.66 5.77
C ASP A 189 -16.21 2.51 5.07
N ALA A 190 -16.24 1.79 3.94
CA ALA A 190 -17.46 1.54 3.18
C ALA A 190 -18.51 0.71 3.93
N GLN A 191 -18.08 -0.10 4.90
CA GLN A 191 -18.91 -0.91 5.78
C GLN A 191 -19.28 -0.17 7.08
N LEU A 192 -18.89 1.10 7.20
CA LEU A 192 -19.06 1.95 8.37
C LEU A 192 -18.26 1.50 9.61
N ASN A 193 -17.22 0.70 9.42
CA ASN A 193 -16.27 0.38 10.49
C ASN A 193 -15.36 1.58 10.73
N TYR A 194 -14.95 1.74 11.98
CA TYR A 194 -14.02 2.79 12.37
C TYR A 194 -12.63 2.60 11.75
N VAL A 195 -12.07 3.68 11.18
CA VAL A 195 -10.72 3.72 10.61
C VAL A 195 -9.79 4.59 11.46
N LYS A 196 -10.15 5.86 11.69
CA LYS A 196 -9.29 6.82 12.39
C LYS A 196 -10.06 8.04 12.91
N LEU A 197 -9.64 8.59 14.05
CA LEU A 197 -10.08 9.90 14.53
C LEU A 197 -9.23 11.03 13.94
N ILE A 198 -9.89 12.02 13.35
CA ILE A 198 -9.30 13.28 12.84
C ILE A 198 -9.87 14.47 13.62
N ASP A 199 -9.10 15.55 13.74
CA ASP A 199 -9.53 16.77 14.41
C ASP A 199 -9.63 17.91 13.40
N VAL A 200 -10.86 18.27 13.03
CA VAL A 200 -11.14 19.26 11.98
C VAL A 200 -11.23 20.64 12.62
N GLN A 201 -10.23 21.48 12.38
CA GLN A 201 -10.11 22.81 13.00
C GLN A 201 -10.06 23.95 11.97
N ASN A 202 -9.58 23.68 10.75
CA ASN A 202 -9.36 24.72 9.75
C ASN A 202 -9.87 24.30 8.37
N ASN A 203 -10.17 25.29 7.53
CA ASN A 203 -10.57 25.07 6.15
C ASN A 203 -9.40 24.52 5.31
N ASN A 204 -9.69 23.59 4.40
CA ASN A 204 -8.74 22.88 3.54
C ASN A 204 -7.69 22.04 4.29
N GLN A 205 -8.03 21.52 5.47
CA GLN A 205 -7.16 20.57 6.16
C GLN A 205 -7.08 19.24 5.42
N THR A 206 -5.89 18.66 5.38
CA THR A 206 -5.63 17.36 4.76
C THR A 206 -5.12 16.38 5.82
N PHE A 207 -5.75 15.21 5.91
CA PHE A 207 -5.38 14.15 6.85
C PHE A 207 -4.86 12.93 6.11
N SER A 208 -3.61 12.54 6.40
CA SER A 208 -3.03 11.29 5.90
C SER A 208 -3.49 10.10 6.77
N ILE A 209 -4.03 9.09 6.11
CA ILE A 209 -4.56 7.87 6.72
C ILE A 209 -3.89 6.69 6.05
N ASP A 210 -3.03 5.97 6.77
CA ASP A 210 -2.50 4.71 6.32
C ASP A 210 -3.22 3.57 7.03
N LEU A 211 -3.83 2.67 6.26
CA LEU A 211 -4.66 1.59 6.80
C LEU A 211 -3.84 0.50 7.51
N GLU A 212 -2.54 0.36 7.18
CA GLU A 212 -1.62 -0.59 7.83
C GLU A 212 -0.72 0.08 8.88
N ASN A 213 -0.78 1.41 8.97
CA ASN A 213 -0.04 2.20 9.96
C ASN A 213 -0.99 3.19 10.64
N THR A 214 -1.87 2.64 11.47
CA THR A 214 -2.94 3.37 12.14
C THR A 214 -2.45 4.15 13.37
N SER A 215 -1.32 3.75 13.93
CA SER A 215 -0.71 4.39 15.10
C SER A 215 0.15 5.60 14.73
N PRO A 216 -0.02 6.75 15.41
CA PRO A 216 0.96 7.83 15.38
C PRO A 216 2.17 7.58 16.30
N ASP A 217 2.04 6.63 17.23
CA ASP A 217 3.00 6.37 18.31
C ASP A 217 3.86 5.12 18.07
N LEU A 218 3.52 4.31 17.07
CA LEU A 218 4.32 3.19 16.57
C LEU A 218 4.77 3.48 15.16
N LYS A 219 6.06 3.26 14.88
CA LYS A 219 6.60 3.44 13.53
C LYS A 219 7.74 2.49 13.26
N PHE A 220 7.71 1.81 12.12
CA PHE A 220 8.88 1.11 11.60
C PHE A 220 9.71 2.02 10.68
N ASN A 221 11.02 1.98 10.85
CA ASN A 221 11.99 2.46 9.88
C ASN A 221 12.87 1.29 9.43
N LEU A 222 13.10 1.16 8.12
CA LEU A 222 14.04 0.20 7.57
C LEU A 222 15.41 0.88 7.41
N GLN A 223 16.45 0.36 8.07
CA GLN A 223 17.79 0.96 8.07
C GLN A 223 18.73 0.32 7.06
N SER A 224 18.47 -0.93 6.68
CA SER A 224 19.32 -1.72 5.80
C SER A 224 19.16 -1.37 4.31
N VAL A 225 18.52 -0.25 3.96
CA VAL A 225 18.21 0.16 2.58
C VAL A 225 18.73 1.54 2.26
N THR A 226 18.98 1.77 0.98
CA THR A 226 19.42 3.04 0.40
C THR A 226 18.21 3.85 -0.11
N PRO A 227 18.35 5.18 -0.23
CA PRO A 227 17.33 6.02 -0.87
C PRO A 227 16.99 5.59 -2.30
N GLU A 228 17.96 5.08 -3.05
CA GLU A 228 17.84 4.65 -4.44
C GLU A 228 16.94 3.41 -4.60
N GLU A 229 16.91 2.54 -3.59
CA GLU A 229 16.02 1.36 -3.56
C GLU A 229 14.54 1.73 -3.39
N LYS A 230 14.23 2.97 -2.98
CA LYS A 230 12.86 3.39 -2.70
C LYS A 230 12.06 3.65 -3.97
N THR A 231 10.84 3.12 -4.01
CA THR A 231 9.86 3.32 -5.09
C THR A 231 8.96 4.53 -4.82
N THR A 232 8.15 4.91 -5.82
CA THR A 232 7.22 6.04 -5.76
C THR A 232 6.12 5.89 -4.69
N PHE A 233 5.78 4.67 -4.27
CA PHE A 233 4.76 4.40 -3.24
C PHE A 233 5.36 3.97 -1.91
N GLY A 234 6.64 4.27 -1.65
CA GLY A 234 7.25 4.01 -0.34
C GLY A 234 7.70 2.57 -0.10
N GLN A 235 7.52 1.69 -1.09
CA GLN A 235 8.07 0.33 -1.10
C GLN A 235 9.57 0.37 -1.42
N TYR A 236 10.31 -0.68 -1.07
CA TYR A 236 11.75 -0.80 -1.36
C TYR A 236 12.04 -2.00 -2.25
N VAL A 237 12.90 -1.82 -3.26
CA VAL A 237 13.34 -2.88 -4.18
C VAL A 237 14.64 -3.48 -3.67
N VAL A 238 14.53 -4.58 -2.93
CA VAL A 238 15.64 -5.19 -2.19
C VAL A 238 16.19 -6.44 -2.89
N SER A 239 17.44 -6.78 -2.56
CA SER A 239 18.10 -7.99 -3.05
C SER A 239 17.78 -9.17 -2.13
N LEU A 240 17.65 -10.38 -2.67
CA LEU A 240 17.22 -11.55 -1.88
C LEU A 240 18.28 -12.07 -0.89
N ASP A 241 19.53 -11.65 -1.05
CA ASP A 241 20.65 -11.94 -0.15
C ASP A 241 20.83 -10.89 0.96
N GLN A 242 20.03 -9.82 0.95
CA GLN A 242 20.15 -8.71 1.89
C GLN A 242 19.57 -9.08 3.27
N SER A 243 20.36 -8.87 4.32
CA SER A 243 19.85 -8.85 5.69
C SER A 243 19.06 -7.56 5.91
N LEU A 244 17.92 -7.69 6.60
CA LEU A 244 16.99 -6.59 6.83
C LEU A 244 17.03 -6.17 8.29
N GLU A 245 17.21 -4.86 8.52
CA GLU A 245 17.23 -4.28 9.86
C GLU A 245 16.11 -3.25 10.02
N TYR A 246 15.10 -3.61 10.82
CA TYR A 246 13.98 -2.75 11.15
C TYR A 246 14.16 -2.12 12.52
N HIS A 247 13.92 -0.83 12.62
CA HIS A 247 13.85 -0.08 13.86
C HIS A 247 12.39 0.24 14.15
N LEU A 248 11.80 -0.44 15.12
CA LEU A 248 10.51 -0.07 15.67
C LEU A 248 10.70 1.05 16.68
N ILE A 249 10.19 2.22 16.37
CA ILE A 249 10.10 3.37 17.28
C ILE A 249 8.76 3.31 17.99
N ILE A 250 8.81 3.33 19.31
CA ILE A 250 7.66 3.34 20.21
C ILE A 250 7.71 4.67 20.97
N ASN A 251 6.77 5.55 20.68
CA ASN A 251 6.73 6.87 21.31
C ASN A 251 6.38 6.74 22.80
N ARG A 252 7.01 7.57 23.63
CA ARG A 252 6.74 7.63 25.08
C ARG A 252 5.26 7.81 25.43
N ASN A 253 4.49 8.49 24.59
CA ASN A 253 3.06 8.70 24.81
C ASN A 253 2.31 7.37 24.87
N LEU A 254 2.73 6.39 24.06
CA LEU A 254 2.13 5.08 24.02
C LEU A 254 2.35 4.31 25.33
N LEU A 255 3.49 4.52 25.97
CA LEU A 255 3.91 3.82 27.19
C LEU A 255 2.99 4.14 28.37
N HIS A 256 2.28 5.27 28.34
CA HIS A 256 1.25 5.62 29.31
C HIS A 256 -0.10 4.91 29.06
N THR A 257 -0.20 4.16 27.96
CA THR A 257 -1.44 3.57 27.46
C THR A 257 -1.24 2.15 26.94
N THR A 258 -0.08 1.55 27.20
CA THR A 258 0.20 0.14 26.94
C THR A 258 1.33 -0.37 27.83
N ASP A 259 1.17 -1.56 28.39
CA ASP A 259 2.23 -2.24 29.15
C ASP A 259 3.18 -3.02 28.23
N SER A 260 2.73 -3.29 27.00
CA SER A 260 3.52 -4.02 26.02
C SER A 260 3.13 -3.76 24.58
N VAL A 261 4.06 -4.10 23.68
CA VAL A 261 3.87 -4.18 22.23
C VAL A 261 4.25 -5.59 21.77
N THR A 262 3.37 -6.23 21.01
CA THR A 262 3.62 -7.52 20.38
C THR A 262 4.10 -7.33 18.95
N LEU A 263 5.23 -7.96 18.64
CA LEU A 263 5.77 -8.10 17.30
C LEU A 263 5.31 -9.44 16.72
N SER A 264 4.75 -9.43 15.51
CA SER A 264 4.29 -10.65 14.82
C SER A 264 4.69 -10.67 13.34
N LEU A 265 4.95 -11.88 12.87
CA LEU A 265 5.06 -12.24 11.46
C LEU A 265 3.67 -12.64 10.94
N PRO A 266 3.27 -12.20 9.73
CA PRO A 266 2.03 -12.63 9.11
C PRO A 266 2.07 -14.13 8.75
N ALA A 267 0.90 -14.68 8.41
CA ALA A 267 0.82 -16.02 7.84
C ALA A 267 1.61 -16.13 6.54
N ASN A 268 2.26 -17.27 6.31
CA ASN A 268 3.14 -17.54 5.17
C ASN A 268 4.24 -16.48 5.01
N SER A 269 4.75 -15.95 6.12
CA SER A 269 5.89 -15.04 6.11
C SER A 269 7.09 -15.71 5.46
N GLN A 270 7.80 -14.95 4.62
CA GLN A 270 9.09 -15.35 4.06
C GLN A 270 10.26 -14.74 4.83
N LEU A 271 10.00 -14.13 5.99
CA LEU A 271 11.02 -13.64 6.92
C LEU A 271 11.29 -14.63 8.05
N VAL A 272 12.55 -14.66 8.45
CA VAL A 272 13.05 -15.35 9.63
C VAL A 272 13.74 -14.33 10.52
N VAL A 273 13.45 -14.37 11.83
CA VAL A 273 14.04 -13.44 12.79
C VAL A 273 15.40 -13.94 13.24
N ASP A 274 16.40 -13.06 13.17
CA ASP A 274 17.75 -13.31 13.67
C ASP A 274 17.92 -12.82 15.10
N SER A 275 17.50 -11.57 15.37
CA SER A 275 17.54 -11.00 16.71
C SER A 275 16.51 -9.89 16.91
N ILE A 276 16.11 -9.70 18.17
CA ILE A 276 15.22 -8.64 18.63
C ILE A 276 15.84 -8.05 19.89
N GLU A 277 16.26 -6.80 19.82
CA GLU A 277 17.09 -6.17 20.85
C GLU A 277 16.65 -4.72 21.09
N SER A 278 16.95 -4.20 22.29
CA SER A 278 16.77 -2.80 22.65
C SER A 278 17.96 -2.36 23.47
N SER A 279 18.47 -1.16 23.19
CA SER A 279 19.52 -0.55 24.02
C SER A 279 18.99 0.05 25.33
N ASN A 280 17.66 0.10 25.52
CA ASN A 280 17.04 0.62 26.71
C ASN A 280 16.90 -0.49 27.77
N PRO A 281 17.58 -0.39 28.93
CA PRO A 281 17.57 -1.43 29.97
C PRO A 281 16.21 -1.58 30.67
N GLU A 282 15.32 -0.58 30.57
CA GLU A 282 13.97 -0.60 31.14
C GLU A 282 12.96 -1.33 30.23
N VAL A 283 13.42 -1.81 29.06
CA VAL A 283 12.62 -2.57 28.10
C VAL A 283 12.93 -4.05 28.24
N LYS A 284 11.90 -4.85 28.49
CA LYS A 284 12.02 -6.31 28.58
C LYS A 284 11.49 -6.96 27.30
N ILE A 285 12.37 -7.59 26.54
CA ILE A 285 11.99 -8.35 25.34
C ILE A 285 11.83 -9.82 25.70
N THR A 286 10.65 -10.38 25.42
CA THR A 286 10.37 -11.81 25.55
C THR A 286 10.22 -12.42 24.16
N PRO A 287 11.28 -13.00 23.58
CA PRO A 287 11.22 -13.59 22.24
C PRO A 287 10.47 -14.92 22.25
N ASN A 288 9.84 -15.23 21.13
CA ASN A 288 9.28 -16.55 20.84
C ASN A 288 10.12 -17.23 19.76
N LEU A 289 10.79 -18.32 20.14
CA LEU A 289 11.76 -19.02 19.29
C LEU A 289 11.14 -19.57 17.99
N LEU A 290 9.82 -19.69 17.89
CA LEU A 290 9.15 -20.09 16.64
C LEU A 290 9.38 -19.09 15.50
N ALA A 291 9.56 -17.80 15.78
CA ALA A 291 9.85 -16.82 14.73
C ALA A 291 11.31 -16.88 14.23
N PHE A 292 12.16 -17.64 14.92
CA PHE A 292 13.59 -17.81 14.61
C PHE A 292 13.87 -19.14 13.89
N ASP A 293 12.86 -20.01 13.78
CA ASP A 293 12.94 -21.27 13.04
C ASP A 293 12.27 -21.10 11.67
N GLU A 294 13.05 -21.36 10.61
CA GLU A 294 12.63 -21.20 9.21
C GLU A 294 11.32 -21.95 8.90
N ASN A 295 11.12 -23.12 9.51
CA ASN A 295 9.95 -23.97 9.23
C ASN A 295 8.66 -23.41 9.83
N THR A 296 8.75 -22.83 11.03
CA THR A 296 7.58 -22.38 11.79
C THR A 296 7.25 -20.93 11.50
N ALA A 297 8.25 -20.06 11.30
CA ALA A 297 8.06 -18.67 10.86
C ALA A 297 7.22 -18.54 9.58
N SER A 298 7.25 -19.59 8.76
CA SER A 298 6.63 -19.64 7.43
C SER A 298 5.30 -20.37 7.38
N GLY A 299 4.72 -20.71 8.53
CA GLY A 299 3.49 -21.46 8.62
C GLY A 299 2.25 -20.70 8.13
N PRO A 300 1.11 -21.39 7.93
CA PRO A 300 -0.13 -20.79 7.41
C PRO A 300 -0.86 -19.89 8.43
N SER A 301 -0.32 -19.74 9.64
CA SER A 301 -0.86 -18.93 10.71
C SER A 301 0.15 -17.86 11.11
N PRO A 302 -0.28 -16.66 11.53
CA PRO A 302 0.62 -15.66 12.07
C PRO A 302 1.41 -16.16 13.27
N VAL A 303 2.67 -15.74 13.37
CA VAL A 303 3.58 -16.13 14.46
C VAL A 303 3.97 -14.91 15.27
N VAL A 304 3.73 -14.93 16.58
CA VAL A 304 4.27 -13.91 17.48
C VAL A 304 5.78 -14.09 17.54
N ALA A 305 6.53 -13.03 17.21
CA ALA A 305 7.99 -13.02 17.25
C ALA A 305 8.53 -12.62 18.62
N ALA A 306 7.94 -11.60 19.25
CA ALA A 306 8.26 -11.21 20.61
C ALA A 306 7.16 -10.37 21.25
N THR A 307 7.18 -10.32 22.58
CA THR A 307 6.48 -9.28 23.35
C THR A 307 7.50 -8.36 23.99
N VAL A 308 7.39 -7.07 23.69
CA VAL A 308 8.19 -5.97 24.24
C VAL A 308 7.40 -5.39 25.41
N GLY A 309 7.87 -5.61 26.64
CA GLY A 309 7.28 -5.05 27.86
C GLY A 309 8.03 -3.83 28.36
N PHE A 310 7.32 -2.93 29.04
CA PHE A 310 7.84 -1.68 29.57
C PHE A 310 7.85 -1.67 31.10
N SER A 311 8.89 -1.11 31.70
CA SER A 311 8.97 -0.93 33.15
C SER A 311 8.14 0.28 33.61
N GLU A 312 7.65 0.24 34.86
CA GLU A 312 6.96 1.39 35.47
C GLU A 312 7.90 2.61 35.52
N GLY A 313 7.44 3.74 34.98
CA GLY A 313 8.17 5.02 35.03
C GLY A 313 8.95 5.38 33.75
N LEU A 314 9.01 4.49 32.76
CA LEU A 314 9.64 4.78 31.47
C LEU A 314 8.92 5.93 30.76
N ASN A 315 9.64 7.02 30.47
CA ASN A 315 9.07 8.27 29.95
C ASN A 315 9.81 8.84 28.71
N GLN A 316 10.57 7.99 28.03
CA GLN A 316 11.30 8.31 26.82
C GLN A 316 10.91 7.36 25.69
N ASP A 317 11.13 7.80 24.44
CA ASP A 317 10.89 6.96 23.27
C ASP A 317 11.79 5.71 23.33
N VAL A 318 11.25 4.59 22.87
CA VAL A 318 11.95 3.30 22.81
C VAL A 318 12.22 2.94 21.36
N VAL A 319 13.42 2.42 21.10
CA VAL A 319 13.78 1.83 19.81
C VAL A 319 14.05 0.34 20.03
N VAL A 320 13.30 -0.50 19.32
CA VAL A 320 13.53 -1.94 19.23
C VAL A 320 14.12 -2.24 17.86
N ILE A 321 15.28 -2.87 17.83
CA ILE A 321 15.98 -3.28 16.62
C ILE A 321 15.63 -4.73 16.34
N VAL A 322 15.09 -4.99 15.16
CA VAL A 322 14.72 -6.33 14.68
C VAL A 322 15.57 -6.63 13.45
N LYS A 323 16.45 -7.63 13.56
CA LYS A 323 17.25 -8.14 12.46
C LYS A 323 16.62 -9.40 11.91
N THR A 324 16.51 -9.47 10.59
CA THR A 324 15.89 -10.58 9.89
C THR A 324 16.62 -10.92 8.60
N HIS A 325 16.39 -12.13 8.10
CA HIS A 325 16.76 -12.53 6.76
C HIS A 325 15.59 -13.21 6.06
N MET A 326 15.71 -13.30 4.73
CA MET A 326 14.70 -13.93 3.90
C MET A 326 14.87 -15.45 3.87
N ASN A 327 13.77 -16.19 3.99
CA ASN A 327 13.75 -17.65 3.87
C ASN A 327 13.96 -18.07 2.40
N LYS A 328 15.20 -18.40 2.08
CA LYS A 328 15.65 -18.72 0.71
C LYS A 328 14.92 -19.91 0.09
N ALA A 329 14.53 -20.90 0.90
CA ALA A 329 13.85 -22.10 0.41
C ALA A 329 12.46 -21.78 -0.13
N LEU A 330 11.71 -20.90 0.55
CA LEU A 330 10.37 -20.52 0.14
C LEU A 330 10.35 -19.60 -1.07
N ILE A 331 11.33 -18.69 -1.14
CA ILE A 331 11.43 -17.76 -2.27
C ILE A 331 11.81 -18.50 -3.55
N SER A 332 12.61 -19.57 -3.45
CA SER A 332 12.95 -20.43 -4.59
C SER A 332 11.74 -21.18 -5.18
N ALA A 333 10.71 -21.44 -4.37
CA ALA A 333 9.49 -22.15 -4.77
C ALA A 333 8.36 -21.22 -5.24
N ALA A 334 8.39 -19.95 -4.83
CA ALA A 334 7.43 -18.93 -5.21
C ALA A 334 7.77 -18.30 -6.57
N ASN A 335 6.79 -17.62 -7.18
CA ASN A 335 7.09 -16.71 -8.28
C ASN A 335 7.89 -15.53 -7.67
N PRO A 336 9.19 -15.38 -7.96
CA PRO A 336 10.16 -14.69 -7.08
C PRO A 336 9.91 -13.18 -6.89
N LEU A 337 8.86 -12.63 -7.51
CA LEU A 337 8.47 -11.23 -7.43
C LEU A 337 7.41 -10.95 -6.35
N GLU A 338 6.70 -11.97 -5.84
CA GLU A 338 5.73 -11.79 -4.75
C GLU A 338 6.38 -12.14 -3.41
N LEU A 339 6.68 -11.09 -2.63
CA LEU A 339 7.36 -11.18 -1.35
C LEU A 339 6.40 -10.90 -0.21
N ASN A 340 6.35 -11.78 0.79
CA ASN A 340 5.62 -11.58 2.04
C ASN A 340 6.62 -11.38 3.19
N LEU A 341 7.16 -10.16 3.26
CA LEU A 341 8.27 -9.80 4.15
C LEU A 341 7.89 -8.73 5.18
N SER A 342 6.65 -8.72 5.64
CA SER A 342 6.21 -7.74 6.62
C SER A 342 6.40 -8.21 8.06
N LEU A 343 6.67 -7.26 8.95
CA LEU A 343 6.51 -7.39 10.40
C LEU A 343 5.43 -6.43 10.86
N GLN A 344 4.64 -6.85 11.84
CA GLN A 344 3.61 -6.03 12.45
C GLN A 344 3.92 -5.81 13.92
N ALA A 345 3.75 -4.57 14.37
CA ALA A 345 3.79 -4.18 15.76
C ALA A 345 2.37 -3.80 16.17
N THR A 346 1.86 -4.48 17.19
CA THR A 346 0.54 -4.23 17.73
C THR A 346 0.64 -4.01 19.23
N THR A 347 -0.13 -3.06 19.75
CA THR A 347 -0.27 -2.95 21.21
C THR A 347 -1.19 -4.03 21.74
N THR A 348 -0.76 -4.67 22.81
CA THR A 348 -1.59 -5.51 23.67
C THR A 348 -2.33 -4.65 24.69
N GLN A 349 -3.16 -3.69 24.26
CA GLN A 349 -4.11 -3.02 25.16
C GLN A 349 -5.45 -2.68 24.49
N ASN A 350 -6.51 -3.41 24.88
CA ASN A 350 -7.39 -3.09 26.01
C ASN A 350 -7.65 -1.61 26.30
N GLY A 351 -8.59 -1.02 25.59
CA GLY A 351 -8.95 0.38 25.71
C GLY A 351 -9.01 0.94 24.31
N ASN A 352 -7.93 1.53 23.83
CA ASN A 352 -7.88 2.42 22.66
C ASN A 352 -7.98 1.73 21.29
N GLY A 353 -8.47 0.49 21.22
CA GLY A 353 -8.32 -0.33 20.05
C GLY A 353 -6.87 -0.71 19.74
N ILE A 354 -6.70 -1.61 18.77
CA ILE A 354 -5.38 -2.13 18.40
C ILE A 354 -4.66 -1.03 17.61
N GLN A 355 -3.64 -0.42 18.22
CA GLN A 355 -2.67 0.38 17.48
C GLN A 355 -1.81 -0.56 16.64
N LEU A 356 -1.70 -0.27 15.35
CA LEU A 356 -0.96 -1.08 14.39
C LEU A 356 0.09 -0.21 13.69
N ALA A 357 1.29 -0.76 13.58
CA ALA A 357 2.28 -0.34 12.61
C ALA A 357 2.78 -1.59 11.87
N THR A 358 3.00 -1.45 10.57
CA THR A 358 3.52 -2.50 9.70
C THR A 358 4.78 -1.98 9.03
N THR A 359 5.77 -2.85 8.83
CA THR A 359 6.99 -2.47 8.10
C THR A 359 6.67 -2.03 6.67
N PRO A 360 7.52 -1.18 6.05
CA PRO A 360 7.37 -0.85 4.63
C PRO A 360 7.34 -2.10 3.74
N ASP A 361 6.59 -2.04 2.63
CA ASP A 361 6.54 -3.13 1.66
C ASP A 361 7.90 -3.32 0.99
N LEU A 362 8.29 -4.58 0.88
CA LEU A 362 9.49 -4.99 0.16
C LEU A 362 9.10 -5.75 -1.11
N VAL A 363 9.72 -5.35 -2.21
CA VAL A 363 9.62 -6.02 -3.51
C VAL A 363 11.02 -6.36 -3.99
N THR A 364 11.12 -7.23 -4.98
CA THR A 364 12.39 -7.48 -5.67
C THR A 364 12.20 -7.38 -7.17
N SER A 365 13.31 -7.35 -7.90
CA SER A 365 13.33 -7.23 -9.34
C SER A 365 14.39 -8.16 -9.93
N GLY A 366 14.68 -7.96 -11.20
CA GLY A 366 15.56 -8.81 -11.97
C GLY A 366 15.72 -8.30 -13.39
N ILE A 367 16.33 -9.11 -14.23
CA ILE A 367 16.52 -8.80 -15.64
C ILE A 367 16.58 -10.11 -16.44
N ASN A 368 16.02 -10.07 -17.65
CA ASN A 368 16.21 -11.16 -18.61
C ASN A 368 17.07 -10.71 -19.78
N PHE A 369 17.95 -11.58 -20.24
CA PHE A 369 18.80 -11.38 -21.39
C PHE A 369 18.54 -12.43 -22.47
N ALA A 370 18.52 -12.00 -23.72
CA ALA A 370 18.64 -12.87 -24.88
C ALA A 370 20.00 -12.62 -25.53
N MET A 371 20.81 -13.66 -25.58
CA MET A 371 22.07 -13.67 -26.29
C MET A 371 21.81 -13.57 -27.80
N ILE A 372 22.41 -12.57 -28.45
CA ILE A 372 22.21 -12.33 -29.87
C ILE A 372 23.52 -12.12 -30.62
N ASP A 373 23.54 -12.58 -31.87
CA ASP A 373 24.47 -12.11 -32.89
C ASP A 373 23.89 -10.83 -33.51
N GLY A 374 24.52 -9.70 -33.23
CA GLY A 374 24.07 -8.38 -33.70
C GLY A 374 24.11 -8.20 -35.22
N GLU A 375 25.03 -8.87 -35.93
CA GLU A 375 25.14 -8.78 -37.39
C GLU A 375 24.11 -9.65 -38.09
N LYS A 376 23.96 -10.89 -37.63
CA LYS A 376 23.00 -11.86 -38.19
C LYS A 376 21.57 -11.60 -37.74
N LEU A 377 21.37 -10.82 -36.67
CA LEU A 377 20.08 -10.57 -36.02
C LEU A 377 19.39 -11.89 -35.66
N SER A 378 20.14 -12.79 -35.02
CA SER A 378 19.68 -14.12 -34.62
C SER A 378 20.04 -14.40 -33.16
N LEU A 379 19.23 -15.23 -32.51
CA LEU A 379 19.56 -15.79 -31.20
C LEU A 379 20.85 -16.61 -31.28
N ALA A 380 21.66 -16.53 -30.23
CA ALA A 380 22.92 -17.26 -30.10
C ALA A 380 23.05 -17.88 -28.71
N SER A 381 23.87 -18.93 -28.59
CA SER A 381 24.01 -19.69 -27.35
C SER A 381 25.45 -20.14 -27.10
N GLY A 382 25.77 -20.46 -25.85
CA GLY A 382 27.03 -21.09 -25.48
C GLY A 382 28.13 -20.15 -24.99
N ALA A 383 27.88 -18.84 -24.96
CA ALA A 383 28.70 -17.92 -24.18
C ALA A 383 28.41 -18.09 -22.68
N GLU A 384 29.42 -17.87 -21.84
CA GLU A 384 29.31 -17.96 -20.39
C GLU A 384 29.78 -16.65 -19.77
N TYR A 385 29.10 -16.23 -18.70
CA TYR A 385 29.30 -14.94 -18.05
C TYR A 385 29.44 -15.11 -16.54
N VAL A 386 29.89 -14.07 -15.87
CA VAL A 386 29.78 -13.91 -14.42
C VAL A 386 28.98 -12.65 -14.11
N LEU A 387 28.15 -12.72 -13.06
CA LEU A 387 27.40 -11.57 -12.55
C LEU A 387 28.27 -10.81 -11.55
N GLY A 388 28.33 -9.49 -11.70
CA GLY A 388 29.01 -8.60 -10.77
C GLY A 388 28.24 -7.31 -10.50
N ARG A 389 28.68 -6.57 -9.51
CA ARG A 389 28.22 -5.21 -9.20
C ARG A 389 29.38 -4.31 -8.80
N GLU A 390 29.21 -3.01 -8.98
CA GLU A 390 30.16 -1.99 -8.54
C GLU A 390 29.62 -1.24 -7.32
N ARG A 391 30.41 -1.22 -6.23
CA ARG A 391 30.13 -0.43 -5.02
C ARG A 391 31.29 0.52 -4.77
N GLY A 392 31.08 1.80 -5.09
CA GLY A 392 32.17 2.78 -5.09
C GLY A 392 33.23 2.42 -6.12
N GLU A 393 34.47 2.23 -5.69
CA GLU A 393 35.60 1.83 -6.57
C GLU A 393 35.82 0.31 -6.63
N VAL A 394 35.05 -0.46 -5.87
CA VAL A 394 35.22 -1.92 -5.72
C VAL A 394 34.26 -2.66 -6.64
N LYS A 395 34.76 -3.75 -7.25
CA LYS A 395 33.95 -4.73 -7.98
C LYS A 395 33.71 -5.95 -7.11
N GLU A 396 32.46 -6.38 -7.05
CA GLU A 396 32.08 -7.63 -6.41
C GLU A 396 31.52 -8.58 -7.46
N ILE A 397 31.82 -9.87 -7.34
CA ILE A 397 31.27 -10.94 -8.17
C ILE A 397 30.37 -11.84 -7.32
N TYR A 398 29.30 -12.32 -7.93
CA TYR A 398 28.37 -13.22 -7.28
C TYR A 398 28.93 -14.65 -7.28
N SER A 399 28.97 -15.28 -6.11
CA SER A 399 29.57 -16.60 -5.89
C SER A 399 28.53 -17.72 -5.81
N PRO A 400 28.91 -18.99 -6.06
CA PRO A 400 27.98 -20.13 -6.02
C PRO A 400 27.34 -20.38 -4.65
N ASP A 401 27.96 -19.91 -3.57
CA ASP A 401 27.43 -19.96 -2.21
C ASP A 401 26.36 -18.90 -1.92
N GLY A 402 26.07 -18.04 -2.91
CA GLY A 402 25.11 -16.94 -2.80
C GLY A 402 25.66 -15.68 -2.15
N SER A 403 26.97 -15.59 -1.94
CA SER A 403 27.64 -14.38 -1.43
C SER A 403 28.19 -13.50 -2.57
N TRP A 404 28.52 -12.25 -2.23
CA TRP A 404 29.28 -11.35 -3.10
C TRP A 404 30.73 -11.31 -2.63
N ARG A 405 31.67 -11.47 -3.55
CA ARG A 405 33.11 -11.45 -3.24
C ARG A 405 33.78 -10.30 -3.97
N GLU A 406 34.49 -9.47 -3.22
CA GLU A 406 35.35 -8.43 -3.77
C GLU A 406 36.46 -9.03 -4.65
N VAL A 407 36.68 -8.41 -5.80
CA VAL A 407 37.79 -8.71 -6.70
C VAL A 407 38.51 -7.44 -7.12
N GLN A 408 39.83 -7.53 -7.20
CA GLN A 408 40.66 -6.41 -7.65
C GLN A 408 40.55 -6.20 -9.17
N ASP A 409 40.53 -7.30 -9.92
CA ASP A 409 40.44 -7.29 -11.38
C ASP A 409 39.57 -8.44 -11.91
N LEU A 410 39.01 -8.25 -13.11
CA LEU A 410 38.25 -9.28 -13.83
C LEU A 410 39.22 -10.12 -14.67
N ASP A 411 40.01 -10.98 -14.03
CA ASP A 411 41.03 -11.81 -14.68
C ASP A 411 40.54 -13.22 -15.07
N SER A 412 41.44 -14.06 -15.61
CA SER A 412 41.09 -15.35 -16.22
C SER A 412 40.71 -16.47 -15.24
N ASN A 413 40.64 -16.24 -13.93
CA ASN A 413 40.33 -17.28 -12.93
C ASN A 413 38.94 -17.13 -12.27
N LEU A 414 38.11 -16.21 -12.75
CA LEU A 414 36.78 -15.93 -12.19
C LEU A 414 35.87 -17.17 -12.11
N SER A 415 35.99 -18.13 -13.03
CA SER A 415 35.17 -19.36 -13.03
C SER A 415 35.36 -20.25 -11.79
N SER A 416 36.44 -20.05 -11.03
CA SER A 416 36.70 -20.80 -9.78
C SER A 416 36.05 -20.19 -8.55
N ILE A 417 35.63 -18.92 -8.63
CA ILE A 417 35.12 -18.13 -7.50
C ILE A 417 33.74 -17.54 -7.74
N ALA A 418 33.31 -17.38 -8.99
CA ALA A 418 32.01 -16.87 -9.39
C ALA A 418 31.02 -17.98 -9.77
N GLU A 419 29.73 -17.70 -9.59
CA GLU A 419 28.66 -18.45 -10.24
C GLU A 419 28.69 -18.19 -11.74
N VAL A 420 28.81 -19.26 -12.52
CA VAL A 420 28.88 -19.18 -13.98
C VAL A 420 27.47 -19.08 -14.57
N ILE A 421 27.17 -17.92 -15.15
CA ILE A 421 25.90 -17.59 -15.79
C ILE A 421 25.89 -18.12 -17.22
N LYS A 422 24.94 -19.02 -17.50
CA LYS A 422 24.80 -19.77 -18.76
C LYS A 422 23.41 -19.61 -19.32
N GLY A 423 23.31 -19.64 -20.65
CA GLY A 423 22.02 -19.69 -21.32
C GLY A 423 21.23 -20.97 -21.00
N GLY A 424 19.90 -20.85 -20.97
CA GLY A 424 18.98 -21.92 -20.59
C GLY A 424 18.56 -21.89 -19.13
N GLN A 425 19.13 -21.00 -18.34
CA GLN A 425 18.99 -20.99 -16.88
C GLN A 425 18.35 -19.69 -16.37
N ARG A 426 17.58 -19.87 -15.30
CA ARG A 426 17.10 -18.86 -14.39
C ARG A 426 17.97 -18.89 -13.13
N TYR A 427 18.52 -17.75 -12.78
CA TYR A 427 19.30 -17.53 -11.58
C TYR A 427 18.46 -16.71 -10.60
N THR A 428 18.26 -17.23 -9.40
CA THR A 428 17.59 -16.51 -8.31
C THR A 428 18.64 -16.24 -7.25
N ILE A 429 18.91 -14.96 -6.99
CA ILE A 429 19.88 -14.54 -5.98
C ILE A 429 19.56 -15.20 -4.63
N ALA A 430 20.60 -15.68 -3.97
CA ALA A 430 20.57 -16.48 -2.74
C ALA A 430 19.86 -17.86 -2.81
N SER A 431 19.09 -18.16 -3.86
CA SER A 431 18.29 -19.39 -3.98
C SER A 431 18.81 -20.39 -5.02
N GLY A 432 19.83 -20.03 -5.80
CA GLY A 432 20.49 -20.91 -6.77
C GLY A 432 19.98 -20.76 -8.20
N SER A 433 20.17 -21.78 -9.03
CA SER A 433 19.80 -21.75 -10.45
C SER A 433 18.97 -22.96 -10.87
N GLY A 434 18.11 -22.77 -11.87
CA GLY A 434 17.26 -23.81 -12.44
C GLY A 434 16.95 -23.54 -13.91
N ALA A 435 16.47 -24.56 -14.64
CA ALA A 435 16.14 -24.41 -16.05
C ALA A 435 15.00 -23.41 -16.26
N ILE A 436 15.11 -22.57 -17.30
CA ILE A 436 13.99 -21.72 -17.73
C ILE A 436 12.82 -22.64 -18.11
N PRO A 437 11.62 -22.46 -17.51
CA PRO A 437 10.46 -23.27 -17.83
C PRO A 437 10.11 -23.27 -19.31
N LEU A 438 9.57 -24.38 -19.79
CA LEU A 438 9.10 -24.50 -21.16
C LEU A 438 7.72 -23.85 -21.29
N ALA A 439 7.49 -23.10 -22.38
CA ALA A 439 6.20 -22.46 -22.65
C ALA A 439 5.19 -23.45 -23.24
N THR A 440 4.76 -24.42 -22.42
CA THR A 440 3.91 -25.57 -22.83
C THR A 440 2.48 -25.19 -23.21
N THR A 441 2.02 -23.99 -22.84
CA THR A 441 0.65 -23.52 -23.09
C THR A 441 0.44 -22.91 -24.48
N ARG A 442 1.50 -22.76 -25.29
CA ARG A 442 1.39 -22.23 -26.66
C ARG A 442 0.82 -23.29 -27.60
N PHE A 443 -0.10 -22.87 -28.47
CA PHE A 443 -0.73 -23.74 -29.49
C PHE A 443 0.30 -24.44 -30.41
N ASN A 444 1.42 -23.79 -30.69
CA ASN A 444 2.51 -24.31 -31.53
C ASN A 444 3.73 -24.77 -30.70
N PHE A 445 3.49 -25.29 -29.49
CA PHE A 445 4.56 -25.79 -28.63
C PHE A 445 5.36 -26.90 -29.31
N ASP A 446 6.68 -26.74 -29.30
CA ASP A 446 7.65 -27.72 -29.77
C ASP A 446 8.79 -27.79 -28.75
N LEU A 447 9.00 -28.98 -28.18
CA LEU A 447 9.93 -29.21 -27.08
C LEU A 447 11.38 -28.87 -27.45
N ASP A 448 11.85 -29.37 -28.59
CA ASP A 448 13.24 -29.25 -29.00
C ASP A 448 13.57 -27.83 -29.42
N LYS A 449 12.64 -27.17 -30.13
CA LYS A 449 12.73 -25.76 -30.49
C LYS A 449 12.74 -24.87 -29.24
N ASN A 450 11.87 -25.12 -28.27
CA ASN A 450 11.86 -24.37 -27.01
C ASN A 450 13.19 -24.53 -26.26
N ARG A 451 13.68 -25.77 -26.10
CA ARG A 451 14.98 -26.02 -25.46
C ARG A 451 16.13 -25.34 -26.19
N ALA A 452 16.14 -25.37 -27.51
CA ALA A 452 17.15 -24.70 -28.32
C ALA A 452 17.12 -23.18 -28.14
N ILE A 453 15.92 -22.58 -28.10
CA ILE A 453 15.76 -21.14 -27.88
C ILE A 453 16.15 -20.78 -26.44
N ASN A 454 15.70 -21.52 -25.42
CA ASN A 454 16.01 -21.25 -24.02
C ASN A 454 17.52 -21.23 -23.78
N ARG A 455 18.34 -22.05 -24.46
CA ARG A 455 19.82 -21.98 -24.39
C ARG A 455 20.40 -20.63 -24.80
N SER A 456 19.62 -19.79 -25.46
CA SER A 456 19.98 -18.41 -25.82
C SER A 456 19.53 -17.38 -24.77
N LEU A 457 18.80 -17.79 -23.75
CA LEU A 457 18.14 -16.92 -22.78
C LEU A 457 18.76 -17.07 -21.39
N ILE A 458 18.85 -15.98 -20.65
CA ILE A 458 19.29 -15.94 -19.26
C ILE A 458 18.23 -15.14 -18.49
N GLN A 459 17.77 -15.64 -17.35
CA GLN A 459 16.90 -14.89 -16.45
C GLN A 459 17.60 -14.72 -15.11
N ILE A 460 17.61 -13.52 -14.54
CA ILE A 460 18.20 -13.23 -13.24
C ILE A 460 17.15 -12.53 -12.39
N TYR A 461 16.83 -13.08 -11.22
CA TYR A 461 15.83 -12.55 -10.28
C TYR A 461 16.46 -12.34 -8.91
N GLY A 462 15.89 -11.41 -8.15
CA GLY A 462 16.27 -11.15 -6.78
C GLY A 462 17.31 -10.05 -6.60
N LEU A 463 17.36 -9.11 -7.55
CA LEU A 463 18.31 -7.98 -7.53
C LEU A 463 17.64 -6.73 -6.95
N SER A 464 18.40 -5.91 -6.22
CA SER A 464 17.96 -4.61 -5.72
C SER A 464 18.03 -3.53 -6.80
N LYS A 465 17.40 -2.39 -6.53
CA LYS A 465 17.51 -1.18 -7.34
C LYS A 465 18.67 -0.31 -6.87
N GLY A 466 19.27 0.47 -7.77
CA GLY A 466 20.29 1.47 -7.44
C GLY A 466 21.73 0.95 -7.45
N GLU A 467 21.92 -0.36 -7.46
CA GLU A 467 23.21 -1.01 -7.69
C GLU A 467 23.59 -0.98 -9.17
N LYS A 468 24.89 -0.80 -9.46
CA LYS A 468 25.41 -0.83 -10.83
C LYS A 468 25.88 -2.24 -11.17
N TYR A 469 24.99 -3.03 -11.75
CA TYR A 469 25.27 -4.42 -12.10
C TYR A 469 25.97 -4.55 -13.45
N PHE A 470 26.65 -5.68 -13.63
CA PHE A 470 27.21 -6.07 -14.91
C PHE A 470 27.28 -7.58 -15.13
N LEU A 471 27.27 -7.98 -16.40
CA LEU A 471 27.72 -9.30 -16.84
C LEU A 471 29.10 -9.17 -17.50
N TYR A 472 30.05 -10.00 -17.07
CA TYR A 472 31.37 -10.10 -17.70
C TYR A 472 31.51 -11.43 -18.42
N GLN A 473 31.83 -11.41 -19.72
CA GLN A 473 32.01 -12.63 -20.51
C GLN A 473 33.32 -13.32 -20.10
N ILE A 474 33.24 -14.60 -19.72
CA ILE A 474 34.39 -15.44 -19.36
C ILE A 474 34.63 -16.60 -20.34
N LYS A 475 33.73 -16.73 -21.33
CA LYS A 475 33.84 -17.69 -22.41
C LYS A 475 32.99 -17.27 -23.59
N ALA A 476 33.59 -17.25 -24.77
CA ALA A 476 32.89 -17.00 -26.02
C ALA A 476 32.00 -18.19 -26.45
N ALA A 477 30.93 -17.88 -27.18
CA ALA A 477 30.17 -18.90 -27.90
C ALA A 477 31.03 -19.57 -29.01
N GLN A 478 30.67 -20.79 -29.40
CA GLN A 478 31.40 -21.51 -30.45
C GLN A 478 31.45 -20.70 -31.75
N ASN A 479 32.64 -20.56 -32.33
CA ASN A 479 32.93 -19.77 -33.53
C ASN A 479 32.85 -18.23 -33.34
N TYR A 480 32.80 -17.75 -32.10
CA TYR A 480 32.94 -16.34 -31.78
C TYR A 480 34.23 -16.09 -31.00
N THR A 481 34.77 -14.89 -31.12
CA THR A 481 35.90 -14.44 -30.32
C THR A 481 35.39 -13.92 -28.98
N GLU A 482 36.13 -14.22 -27.92
CA GLU A 482 35.88 -13.65 -26.61
C GLU A 482 36.06 -12.13 -26.67
N ASN A 483 35.10 -11.39 -26.12
CA ASN A 483 35.17 -9.94 -26.10
C ASN A 483 35.67 -9.40 -24.75
N ASN A 484 35.68 -10.21 -23.68
CA ASN A 484 36.05 -9.81 -22.31
C ASN A 484 35.46 -8.45 -21.91
N LYS A 485 34.22 -8.18 -22.35
CA LYS A 485 33.54 -6.91 -22.08
C LYS A 485 32.60 -7.02 -20.90
N ILE A 486 32.55 -5.91 -20.19
CA ILE A 486 31.56 -5.65 -19.16
C ILE A 486 30.28 -5.14 -19.85
N HIS A 487 29.19 -5.86 -19.65
CA HIS A 487 27.84 -5.47 -20.06
C HIS A 487 27.11 -4.92 -18.83
N TYR A 488 27.15 -3.61 -18.65
CA TYR A 488 26.43 -2.94 -17.57
C TYR A 488 24.93 -2.94 -17.78
N PHE A 489 24.17 -3.05 -16.69
CA PHE A 489 22.73 -2.94 -16.68
C PHE A 489 22.22 -2.44 -15.33
N ASP A 490 21.05 -1.83 -15.35
CA ASP A 490 20.36 -1.35 -14.16
C ASP A 490 19.09 -2.16 -13.94
N VAL A 491 18.72 -2.31 -12.66
CA VAL A 491 17.49 -2.97 -12.25
C VAL A 491 16.55 -1.93 -11.66
N ASP A 492 15.29 -1.97 -12.10
CA ASP A 492 14.24 -1.08 -11.62
C ASP A 492 12.95 -1.85 -11.33
N TYR A 493 12.12 -1.25 -10.50
CA TYR A 493 10.74 -1.64 -10.23
C TYR A 493 9.95 -0.38 -9.89
N SER A 494 8.77 -0.24 -10.47
CA SER A 494 7.87 0.86 -10.22
C SER A 494 6.43 0.39 -10.23
N THR A 495 5.65 0.95 -9.31
CA THR A 495 4.20 0.78 -9.27
C THR A 495 3.55 2.09 -9.66
N ARG A 496 2.55 2.02 -10.53
CA ARG A 496 1.76 3.18 -10.93
C ARG A 496 0.28 2.82 -11.01
N ILE A 497 -0.58 3.79 -10.74
CA ILE A 497 -2.02 3.65 -10.96
C ILE A 497 -2.35 4.13 -12.37
N SER A 498 -3.00 3.26 -13.16
CA SER A 498 -3.45 3.57 -14.50
C SER A 498 -4.65 4.53 -14.52
N LYS A 499 -4.99 5.07 -15.69
CA LYS A 499 -6.16 5.96 -15.87
C LYS A 499 -7.50 5.30 -15.53
N ASN A 500 -7.60 3.98 -15.59
CA ASN A 500 -8.79 3.22 -15.21
C ASN A 500 -8.77 2.75 -13.74
N GLY A 501 -7.77 3.15 -12.95
CA GLY A 501 -7.68 2.78 -11.53
C GLY A 501 -7.23 1.34 -11.32
N THR A 502 -6.34 0.83 -12.16
CA THR A 502 -5.67 -0.46 -11.99
C THR A 502 -4.24 -0.20 -11.53
N SER A 503 -3.79 -0.89 -10.48
CA SER A 503 -2.37 -0.88 -10.11
C SER A 503 -1.59 -1.66 -11.15
N ILE A 504 -0.54 -1.06 -11.70
CA ILE A 504 0.36 -1.67 -12.66
C ILE A 504 1.76 -1.59 -12.07
N SER A 505 2.37 -2.76 -11.87
CA SER A 505 3.77 -2.87 -11.51
C SER A 505 4.60 -3.21 -12.75
N GLU A 506 5.65 -2.45 -12.99
CA GLU A 506 6.61 -2.64 -14.07
C GLU A 506 8.00 -2.84 -13.47
N SER A 507 8.74 -3.85 -13.94
CA SER A 507 10.11 -4.11 -13.53
C SER A 507 10.99 -4.31 -14.77
N THR A 508 12.31 -4.33 -14.59
CA THR A 508 13.23 -4.64 -15.69
C THR A 508 13.04 -6.05 -16.26
N VAL A 509 12.38 -6.97 -15.53
CA VAL A 509 11.93 -8.27 -16.07
C VAL A 509 10.78 -8.09 -17.06
N SER A 510 9.81 -7.24 -16.70
CA SER A 510 8.56 -7.12 -17.45
C SER A 510 8.61 -6.04 -18.54
N LYS A 511 9.62 -5.18 -18.53
CA LYS A 511 9.79 -4.09 -19.49
C LYS A 511 11.26 -3.90 -19.86
N SER A 512 11.59 -4.20 -21.11
CA SER A 512 12.92 -3.92 -21.64
C SER A 512 13.06 -2.47 -22.07
N ASN A 513 14.14 -1.81 -21.65
CA ASN A 513 14.49 -0.47 -22.14
C ASN A 513 15.11 -0.50 -23.54
N THR A 514 15.51 -1.69 -24.01
CA THR A 514 16.22 -1.91 -25.27
C THR A 514 15.52 -3.00 -26.07
N ALA A 515 14.81 -2.59 -27.11
CA ALA A 515 14.03 -3.52 -27.92
C ALA A 515 14.90 -4.61 -28.56
N LEU A 516 14.51 -5.88 -28.40
CA LEU A 516 15.09 -7.00 -29.15
C LEU A 516 14.66 -6.89 -30.62
N PRO A 517 15.57 -6.63 -31.58
CA PRO A 517 15.18 -6.33 -32.95
C PRO A 517 14.57 -7.56 -33.62
N THR A 518 13.26 -7.53 -33.91
CA THR A 518 12.52 -8.58 -34.65
C THR A 518 12.54 -10.00 -34.06
N LEU A 519 13.12 -10.19 -32.88
CA LEU A 519 13.34 -11.50 -32.27
C LEU A 519 12.34 -11.85 -31.14
N ASN A 520 11.63 -10.87 -30.58
CA ASN A 520 10.65 -11.09 -29.50
C ASN A 520 9.64 -12.21 -29.83
N GLY A 521 9.08 -12.19 -31.05
CA GLY A 521 8.10 -13.20 -31.48
C GLY A 521 8.67 -14.61 -31.63
N SER A 522 10.00 -14.76 -31.67
CA SER A 522 10.66 -16.06 -31.71
C SER A 522 10.84 -16.68 -30.32
N ILE A 523 10.78 -15.88 -29.25
CA ILE A 523 11.00 -16.34 -27.88
C ILE A 523 9.69 -16.93 -27.31
N PRO A 524 9.69 -18.20 -26.88
CA PRO A 524 8.49 -18.91 -26.45
C PRO A 524 7.82 -18.41 -25.17
N ASP A 525 8.53 -17.78 -24.25
CA ASP A 525 7.95 -17.24 -23.01
C ASP A 525 7.93 -15.71 -23.01
N PHE A 526 8.28 -15.06 -24.12
CA PHE A 526 8.13 -13.61 -24.26
C PHE A 526 6.67 -13.21 -24.17
N ALA A 527 6.39 -12.25 -23.30
CA ALA A 527 5.10 -11.61 -23.13
C ALA A 527 5.34 -10.14 -22.80
N ALA A 528 4.80 -9.24 -23.63
CA ALA A 528 4.99 -7.80 -23.46
C ALA A 528 4.37 -7.33 -22.15
N GLY A 529 5.13 -6.60 -21.33
CA GLY A 529 4.70 -6.16 -20.01
C GLY A 529 4.71 -7.24 -18.92
N GLU A 530 5.21 -8.46 -19.22
CA GLU A 530 5.28 -9.56 -18.25
C GLU A 530 6.68 -10.20 -18.20
N ASN A 531 7.23 -10.54 -19.36
CA ASN A 531 8.53 -11.20 -19.51
C ASN A 531 9.20 -10.74 -20.81
N GLU A 532 10.02 -9.70 -20.71
CA GLU A 532 10.74 -9.10 -21.82
C GLU A 532 12.25 -9.34 -21.70
N TYR A 533 12.94 -9.38 -22.84
CA TYR A 533 14.35 -9.71 -22.92
C TYR A 533 15.19 -8.54 -23.41
N HIS A 534 16.31 -8.31 -22.73
CA HIS A 534 17.34 -7.35 -23.12
C HIS A 534 18.36 -8.03 -24.05
N PRO A 535 18.83 -7.35 -25.11
CA PRO A 535 19.86 -7.91 -25.97
C PRO A 535 21.20 -7.99 -25.25
N LEU A 536 21.79 -9.19 -25.24
CA LEU A 536 23.16 -9.44 -24.78
C LEU A 536 24.01 -9.83 -25.99
N LEU A 537 24.86 -8.92 -26.46
CA LEU A 537 25.69 -9.17 -27.64
C LEU A 537 26.80 -10.17 -27.31
N ILE A 538 26.84 -11.29 -28.03
CA ILE A 538 27.90 -12.29 -27.86
C ILE A 538 29.21 -11.95 -28.58
N SER A 539 29.23 -10.83 -29.32
CA SER A 539 30.39 -10.35 -30.07
C SER A 539 30.39 -8.83 -30.12
N ASP A 540 31.52 -8.25 -30.52
CA ASP A 540 31.70 -6.79 -30.66
C ASP A 540 30.99 -6.17 -31.85
N ALA A 541 30.41 -7.00 -32.70
CA ALA A 541 29.76 -6.52 -33.89
C ALA A 541 28.47 -5.75 -33.51
N PRO A 542 28.32 -4.50 -33.98
CA PRO A 542 27.15 -3.70 -33.62
C PRO A 542 25.88 -4.33 -34.21
N VAL A 543 24.76 -4.12 -33.54
CA VAL A 543 23.45 -4.52 -34.06
C VAL A 543 23.23 -3.89 -35.44
N ARG A 544 23.06 -4.73 -36.46
CA ARG A 544 22.82 -4.29 -37.82
C ARG A 544 21.52 -3.49 -37.87
N LYS A 545 21.61 -2.19 -38.17
CA LYS A 545 20.43 -1.37 -38.42
C LYS A 545 19.77 -1.85 -39.71
N ILE A 546 18.59 -2.45 -39.61
CA ILE A 546 17.75 -2.70 -40.79
C ILE A 546 17.27 -1.34 -41.26
N ASP A 547 17.77 -0.90 -42.41
CA ASP A 547 17.32 0.33 -43.07
C ASP A 547 15.96 0.05 -43.73
N VAL A 548 14.90 0.06 -42.91
CA VAL A 548 13.52 -0.22 -43.32
C VAL A 548 13.10 0.70 -44.47
N LEU A 549 13.61 1.93 -44.49
CA LEU A 549 13.35 2.92 -45.53
C LEU A 549 13.90 2.45 -46.90
N LYS A 550 15.12 1.91 -46.95
CA LYS A 550 15.67 1.34 -48.21
C LYS A 550 14.85 0.16 -48.73
N LYS A 551 14.39 -0.74 -47.85
CA LYS A 551 13.53 -1.87 -48.26
C LYS A 551 12.19 -1.39 -48.81
N ILE A 552 11.56 -0.41 -48.17
CA ILE A 552 10.29 0.17 -48.65
C ILE A 552 10.51 0.85 -50.00
N VAL A 553 11.56 1.67 -50.15
CA VAL A 553 11.88 2.37 -51.40
C VAL A 553 12.12 1.39 -52.54
N ILE A 554 12.91 0.33 -52.32
CA ILE A 554 13.17 -0.70 -53.34
C ILE A 554 11.87 -1.41 -53.75
N SER A 555 11.02 -1.80 -52.79
CA SER A 555 9.74 -2.46 -53.08
C SER A 555 8.78 -1.55 -53.86
N VAL A 556 8.69 -0.27 -53.52
CA VAL A 556 7.87 0.71 -54.24
C VAL A 556 8.39 0.93 -55.66
N VAL A 557 9.70 1.08 -55.83
CA VAL A 557 10.33 1.22 -57.16
C VAL A 557 10.10 -0.02 -58.03
N ALA A 558 10.20 -1.22 -57.46
CA ALA A 558 9.90 -2.46 -58.17
C ALA A 558 8.43 -2.54 -58.60
N PHE A 559 7.49 -2.11 -57.74
CA PHE A 559 6.07 -2.06 -58.08
C PHE A 559 5.77 -1.08 -59.22
N ILE A 560 6.42 0.09 -59.22
CA ILE A 560 6.30 1.09 -60.29
C ILE A 560 6.85 0.54 -61.61
N LEU A 561 8.01 -0.14 -61.58
CA LEU A 561 8.60 -0.75 -62.77
C LEU A 561 7.72 -1.86 -63.35
N ILE A 562 7.17 -2.74 -62.50
CA ILE A 562 6.24 -3.78 -62.94
C ILE A 562 5.00 -3.15 -63.56
N GLY A 563 4.41 -2.14 -62.91
CA GLY A 563 3.26 -1.41 -63.43
C GLY A 563 3.55 -0.74 -64.78
N ALA A 564 4.71 -0.11 -64.94
CA ALA A 564 5.13 0.51 -66.20
C ALA A 564 5.30 -0.53 -67.32
N VAL A 565 5.90 -1.68 -67.03
CA VAL A 565 6.05 -2.79 -67.99
C VAL A 565 4.68 -3.38 -68.37
N SER A 566 3.76 -3.53 -67.41
CA SER A 566 2.39 -3.97 -67.69
C SER A 566 1.64 -3.00 -68.59
N VAL A 567 1.75 -1.69 -68.34
CA VAL A 567 1.15 -0.66 -69.19
C VAL A 567 1.76 -0.67 -70.59
N PHE A 568 3.08 -0.80 -70.71
CA PHE A 568 3.76 -0.88 -72.01
C PHE A 568 3.37 -2.15 -72.80
N ALA A 569 3.21 -3.28 -72.11
CA ALA A 569 2.74 -4.52 -72.72
C ALA A 569 1.30 -4.38 -73.21
N VAL A 570 0.41 -3.78 -72.41
CA VAL A 570 -1.00 -3.54 -72.80
C VAL A 570 -1.09 -2.58 -74.00
N ILE A 571 -0.30 -1.49 -74.02
CA ILE A 571 -0.26 -0.54 -75.14
C ILE A 571 0.31 -1.16 -76.43
N LYS A 572 1.16 -2.19 -76.33
CA LYS A 572 1.74 -2.88 -77.50
C LYS A 572 0.78 -3.91 -78.14
N TYR A 573 -0.20 -4.39 -77.38
CA TYR A 573 -1.16 -5.44 -77.80
C TYR A 573 -2.61 -4.94 -77.94
N LEU A 574 -2.88 -3.67 -77.63
CA LEU A 574 -4.00 -2.87 -78.13
C LEU A 574 -3.56 -2.14 -79.40
#